data_AF-A0A660N432-F1
#
_entry.id   AF-A0A660N432-F1
#
_cell.length_a   1.000
_cell.length_b   1.000
_cell.length_c   1.000
_cell.angle_alpha   90.00
_cell.angle_beta   90.00
_cell.angle_gamma   90.00
#
_symmetry.space_group_name_H-M   'P 1'
#
loop_
_entity.id
_entity.type
_entity.pdbx_description
1 polymer ?
#
loop_
_entity_poly.entity_id
_entity_poly.type
_entity_poly.pdbx_seq_one_letter_code
_entity_poly.pdbx_strand_id
1 'polypeptide(L)'
;MKLKEFTQSLKQLAAQLQRTIEAEVIGFASNPAAIAERRARVLDPQNGFAYFVQTYFPHYIRTPAQSELHRYLFFRLPQMVASAQNEADAIAAPRGEAKSTLVTQLFTLWCLITGRKHYIIIVMDSIDQAYPMLEAIKAELEFNPRLQTDFPEA
;
A
#
# COMPACT_ATOMS: atom_id res chain seq x y z
N MET A 1 -24.30 -14.09 2.62
CA MET A 1 -23.85 -14.09 4.02
C MET A 1 -24.78 -13.20 4.85
N LYS A 2 -25.10 -13.51 6.10
CA LYS A 2 -25.91 -12.59 6.93
C LYS A 2 -25.03 -11.42 7.36
N LEU A 3 -25.58 -10.20 7.42
CA LEU A 3 -24.82 -8.97 7.74
C LEU A 3 -23.97 -9.10 9.02
N LYS A 4 -24.52 -9.75 10.06
CA LYS A 4 -23.81 -9.98 11.33
C LYS A 4 -22.57 -10.86 11.17
N GLU A 5 -22.65 -11.90 10.35
CA GLU A 5 -21.52 -12.79 10.05
C GLU A 5 -20.43 -12.02 9.30
N PHE A 6 -20.83 -11.16 8.36
CA PHE A 6 -19.92 -10.29 7.60
C PHE A 6 -19.19 -9.26 8.46
N THR A 7 -19.90 -8.56 9.33
CA THR A 7 -19.25 -7.64 10.27
C THR A 7 -18.29 -8.38 11.20
N GLN A 8 -18.63 -9.61 11.62
CA GLN A 8 -17.75 -10.42 12.44
C GLN A 8 -16.50 -10.87 11.69
N SER A 9 -16.61 -11.28 10.43
CA SER A 9 -15.45 -11.66 9.61
C SER A 9 -14.51 -10.48 9.36
N LEU A 10 -15.04 -9.27 9.16
CA LEU A 10 -14.20 -8.07 9.01
C LEU A 10 -13.43 -7.74 10.30
N LYS A 11 -14.06 -7.87 11.46
CA LYS A 11 -13.36 -7.69 12.76
C LYS A 11 -12.25 -8.70 12.96
N GLN A 12 -12.48 -9.95 12.57
CA GLN A 12 -11.46 -10.99 12.62
C GLN A 12 -10.30 -10.71 11.66
N LEU A 13 -10.61 -10.25 10.44
CA LEU A 13 -9.62 -9.86 9.45
C LEU A 13 -8.75 -8.69 9.96
N ALA A 14 -9.36 -7.64 10.51
CA ALA A 14 -8.64 -6.50 11.06
C ALA A 14 -7.67 -6.93 12.18
N ALA A 15 -8.16 -7.76 13.12
CA ALA A 15 -7.32 -8.30 14.19
C ALA A 15 -6.19 -9.19 13.67
N GLN A 16 -6.42 -9.94 12.59
CA GLN A 16 -5.37 -10.75 11.95
C GLN A 16 -4.33 -9.85 11.28
N LEU A 17 -4.76 -8.84 10.52
CA LEU A 17 -3.87 -7.89 9.85
C LEU A 17 -2.96 -7.19 10.85
N GLN A 18 -3.53 -6.68 11.95
CA GLN A 18 -2.77 -6.05 13.02
C GLN A 18 -1.67 -6.98 13.56
N ARG A 19 -2.02 -8.23 13.91
CA ARG A 19 -1.03 -9.19 14.42
C ARG A 19 0.09 -9.48 13.42
N THR A 20 -0.24 -9.59 12.13
CA THR A 20 0.76 -9.79 11.07
C THR A 20 1.69 -8.59 10.97
N ILE A 21 1.14 -7.37 10.94
CA ILE A 21 1.92 -6.13 10.86
C ILE A 21 2.86 -6.02 12.07
N GLU A 22 2.35 -6.17 13.29
CA GLU A 22 3.15 -6.09 14.52
C GLU A 22 4.27 -7.14 14.58
N ALA A 23 4.03 -8.33 14.02
CA ALA A 23 5.00 -9.42 14.03
C ALA A 23 6.08 -9.30 12.94
N GLU A 24 5.75 -8.77 11.76
CA GLU A 24 6.66 -8.76 10.61
C GLU A 24 7.35 -7.39 10.42
N VAL A 25 6.77 -6.32 10.97
CA VAL A 25 7.25 -4.96 10.82
C VAL A 25 8.09 -4.56 12.05
N ILE A 26 9.28 -5.17 12.16
CA ILE A 26 10.22 -4.97 13.28
C ILE A 26 11.51 -4.31 12.77
N GLY A 27 12.21 -3.58 13.65
CA GLY A 27 13.55 -3.05 13.40
C GLY A 27 13.51 -1.88 12.40
N PHE A 28 13.45 -0.66 12.94
CA PHE A 28 13.40 0.54 12.12
C PHE A 28 14.09 1.69 12.83
N ALA A 29 15.02 2.36 12.14
CA ALA A 29 15.80 3.42 12.74
C ALA A 29 14.97 4.70 12.89
N SER A 30 14.66 5.11 14.11
CA SER A 30 13.82 6.28 14.43
C SER A 30 14.61 7.59 14.63
N ASN A 31 15.91 7.60 14.32
CA ASN A 31 16.68 8.83 14.42
C ASN A 31 16.27 9.83 13.31
N PRO A 32 16.29 11.15 13.57
CA PRO A 32 15.78 12.15 12.63
C PRO A 32 16.46 12.12 11.26
N ALA A 33 17.76 11.84 11.20
CA ALA A 33 18.50 11.78 9.93
C ALA A 33 18.00 10.62 9.05
N ALA A 34 17.80 9.44 9.64
CA ALA A 34 17.29 8.28 8.92
C ALA A 34 15.83 8.49 8.46
N ILE A 35 15.00 9.13 9.28
CA ILE A 35 13.62 9.49 8.90
C ILE A 35 13.64 10.43 7.69
N ALA A 36 14.43 11.52 7.76
CA ALA A 36 14.52 12.49 6.68
C ALA A 36 15.00 11.86 5.36
N GLU A 37 15.99 10.98 5.43
CA GLU A 37 16.51 10.25 4.26
C GLU A 37 15.44 9.35 3.63
N ARG A 38 14.73 8.56 4.44
CA ARG A 38 13.68 7.65 3.94
C ARG A 38 12.51 8.42 3.36
N ARG A 39 12.05 9.49 4.02
CA ARG A 39 10.99 10.37 3.50
C ARG A 39 11.39 10.98 2.16
N ALA A 40 12.62 11.48 2.02
CA ALA A 40 13.12 12.02 0.75
C ALA A 40 13.08 10.98 -0.38
N ARG A 41 13.49 9.73 -0.10
CA ARG A 41 13.42 8.63 -1.07
C ARG A 41 11.98 8.26 -1.42
N VAL A 42 11.06 8.22 -0.45
CA VAL A 42 9.62 7.95 -0.69
C VAL A 42 8.97 9.05 -1.53
N LEU A 43 9.41 10.30 -1.36
CA LEU A 43 8.90 11.45 -2.11
C LEU A 43 9.46 11.55 -3.53
N ASP A 44 10.52 10.81 -3.87
CA ASP A 44 11.07 10.75 -5.22
C ASP A 44 9.97 10.42 -6.26
N PRO A 45 9.84 11.22 -7.34
CA PRO A 45 8.72 11.08 -8.26
C PRO A 45 8.81 9.84 -9.15
N GLN A 46 9.98 9.20 -9.29
CA GLN A 46 10.18 8.07 -10.20
C GLN A 46 10.27 6.75 -9.43
N ASN A 47 11.09 6.71 -8.39
CA ASN A 47 11.46 5.50 -7.66
C ASN A 47 10.80 5.43 -6.28
N GLY A 48 10.14 6.50 -5.83
CA GLY A 48 9.60 6.60 -4.49
C GLY A 48 8.56 5.54 -4.17
N PHE A 49 7.73 5.15 -5.14
CA PHE A 49 6.74 4.08 -4.93
C PHE A 49 7.40 2.71 -4.71
N ALA A 50 8.39 2.34 -5.53
CA ALA A 50 9.10 1.08 -5.37
C ALA A 50 9.85 1.03 -4.02
N TYR A 51 10.50 2.15 -3.66
CA TYR A 51 11.19 2.28 -2.38
C TYR A 51 10.23 2.17 -1.20
N PHE A 52 9.07 2.83 -1.28
CA PHE A 52 8.01 2.78 -0.27
C PHE A 52 7.53 1.33 -0.05
N VAL A 53 7.19 0.63 -1.13
CA VAL A 53 6.72 -0.75 -1.06
C VAL A 53 7.73 -1.68 -0.36
N GLN A 54 9.01 -1.59 -0.72
CA GLN A 54 10.07 -2.43 -0.16
C GLN A 54 10.42 -2.07 1.29
N THR A 55 10.23 -0.81 1.68
CA THR A 55 10.66 -0.31 2.99
C THR A 55 9.62 -0.54 4.07
N TYR A 56 8.32 -0.36 3.77
CA TYR A 56 7.27 -0.33 4.79
C TYR A 56 6.46 -1.62 4.88
N PHE A 57 6.52 -2.51 3.88
CA PHE A 57 5.62 -3.65 3.77
C PHE A 57 6.32 -5.01 3.56
N PRO A 58 7.22 -5.42 4.48
CA PRO A 58 7.94 -6.69 4.37
C PRO A 58 7.01 -7.92 4.31
N HIS A 59 5.83 -7.84 4.91
CA HIS A 59 4.83 -8.92 4.93
C HIS A 59 4.09 -9.11 3.60
N TYR A 60 4.00 -8.07 2.78
CA TYR A 60 3.46 -8.16 1.43
C TYR A 60 4.54 -8.55 0.40
N ILE A 61 5.79 -8.11 0.60
CA ILE A 61 6.90 -8.34 -0.34
C ILE A 61 7.96 -9.24 0.30
N ARG A 62 7.76 -10.55 0.18
CA ARG A 62 8.65 -11.56 0.76
C ARG A 62 9.90 -11.84 -0.08
N THR A 63 9.90 -11.45 -1.35
CA THR A 63 11.01 -11.68 -2.29
C THR A 63 11.40 -10.36 -2.96
N PRO A 64 12.71 -10.10 -3.12
CA PRO A 64 13.17 -8.95 -3.90
C PRO A 64 12.97 -9.16 -5.41
N ALA A 65 12.65 -10.38 -5.85
CA ALA A 65 12.41 -10.67 -7.26
C ALA A 65 11.12 -9.99 -7.75
N GLN A 66 11.24 -9.18 -8.79
CA GLN A 66 10.12 -8.50 -9.45
C GLN A 66 9.76 -9.21 -10.75
N SER A 67 8.46 -9.47 -10.95
CA SER A 67 7.95 -9.90 -12.26
C SER A 67 7.93 -8.72 -13.23
N GLU A 68 7.75 -8.99 -14.52
CA GLU A 68 7.59 -7.94 -15.55
C GLU A 68 6.44 -7.00 -15.21
N LEU A 69 5.35 -7.54 -14.63
CA LEU A 69 4.23 -6.73 -14.19
C LEU A 69 4.63 -5.79 -13.05
N HIS A 70 5.41 -6.26 -12.08
CA HIS A 70 5.86 -5.40 -10.98
C HIS A 70 6.74 -4.27 -11.48
N ARG A 71 7.70 -4.56 -12.37
CA ARG A 71 8.54 -3.54 -13.01
C ARG A 71 7.69 -2.50 -13.75
N TYR A 72 6.72 -2.97 -14.54
CA TYR A 72 5.80 -2.10 -15.25
C TYR A 72 5.00 -1.21 -14.29
N LEU A 73 4.43 -1.76 -13.22
CA LEU A 73 3.62 -0.99 -12.26
C LEU A 73 4.46 0.01 -11.46
N PHE A 74 5.68 -0.35 -11.06
CA PHE A 74 6.60 0.56 -10.38
C PHE A 74 7.05 1.72 -11.26
N PHE A 75 7.02 1.57 -12.58
CA PHE A 75 7.30 2.64 -13.52
C PHE A 75 6.05 3.45 -13.88
N ARG A 76 4.96 2.78 -14.28
CA ARG A 76 3.76 3.42 -14.85
C ARG A 76 2.96 4.19 -13.81
N LEU A 77 2.79 3.65 -12.60
CA LEU A 77 1.94 4.28 -11.59
C LEU A 77 2.51 5.63 -11.10
N PRO A 78 3.82 5.76 -10.78
CA PRO A 78 4.40 7.07 -10.48
C PRO A 78 4.31 8.06 -11.65
N GLN A 79 4.53 7.59 -12.87
CA GLN A 79 4.40 8.41 -14.08
C GLN A 79 2.99 9.00 -14.20
N MET A 80 1.95 8.18 -13.94
CA MET A 80 0.56 8.63 -14.02
C MET A 80 0.22 9.74 -13.01
N VAL A 81 0.67 9.61 -11.77
CA VAL A 81 0.37 10.63 -10.74
C VAL A 81 1.21 11.89 -10.88
N ALA A 82 2.37 11.81 -11.56
CA ALA A 82 3.20 12.95 -11.89
C ALA A 82 2.73 13.70 -13.16
N SER A 83 1.85 13.11 -13.96
CA SER A 83 1.33 13.75 -15.18
C SER A 83 0.50 14.98 -14.83
N ALA A 84 0.71 16.06 -15.58
CA ALA A 84 -0.13 17.25 -15.50
C ALA A 84 -1.51 17.05 -16.14
N GLN A 85 -1.69 15.96 -16.89
CA GLN A 85 -2.93 15.60 -17.56
C GLN A 85 -3.62 14.42 -16.86
N ASN A 86 -4.91 14.24 -17.16
CA ASN A 86 -5.63 13.06 -16.71
C ASN A 86 -5.14 11.84 -17.49
N GLU A 87 -4.63 10.84 -16.77
CA GLU A 87 -4.16 9.58 -17.33
C GLU A 87 -5.16 8.46 -17.00
N ALA A 88 -5.47 7.64 -18.00
CA ALA A 88 -6.23 6.40 -17.84
C ALA A 88 -5.36 5.24 -18.32
N ASP A 89 -5.28 4.18 -17.52
CA ASP A 89 -4.46 3.02 -17.81
C ASP A 89 -5.27 1.76 -17.58
N ALA A 90 -5.28 0.86 -18.57
CA ALA A 90 -6.03 -0.38 -18.53
C ALA A 90 -5.14 -1.51 -19.03
N ILE A 91 -4.85 -2.46 -18.14
CA ILE A 91 -3.97 -3.59 -18.43
C ILE A 91 -4.67 -4.92 -18.17
N ALA A 92 -4.45 -5.88 -19.06
CA ALA A 92 -4.78 -7.28 -18.83
C ALA A 92 -3.54 -7.99 -18.28
N ALA A 93 -3.64 -8.60 -17.10
CA ALA A 93 -2.49 -9.22 -16.45
C ALA A 93 -2.85 -10.56 -15.77
N PRO A 94 -1.93 -11.55 -15.77
CA PRO A 94 -2.17 -12.90 -15.24
C PRO A 94 -2.65 -12.93 -13.78
N ARG A 95 -3.39 -13.97 -13.40
CA ARG A 95 -3.76 -14.22 -12.00
C ARG A 95 -2.51 -14.59 -11.18
N GLY A 96 -2.52 -14.30 -9.88
CA GLY A 96 -1.42 -14.68 -8.96
C GLY A 96 -0.28 -13.68 -8.81
N GLU A 97 -0.29 -12.56 -9.54
CA GLU A 97 0.82 -11.57 -9.55
C GLU A 97 0.71 -10.45 -8.49
N ALA A 98 -0.11 -10.62 -7.45
CA ALA A 98 -0.32 -9.62 -6.38
C ALA A 98 -0.77 -8.22 -6.85
N LYS A 99 -1.56 -8.15 -7.93
CA LYS A 99 -2.01 -6.89 -8.55
C LYS A 99 -2.81 -6.00 -7.62
N SER A 100 -3.83 -6.54 -6.96
CA SER A 100 -4.66 -5.78 -6.02
C SER A 100 -3.85 -5.30 -4.81
N THR A 101 -2.84 -6.07 -4.39
CA THR A 101 -1.91 -5.63 -3.35
C THR A 101 -1.13 -4.40 -3.80
N LEU A 102 -0.43 -4.46 -4.94
CA LEU A 102 0.37 -3.33 -5.43
C LEU A 102 -0.49 -2.11 -5.81
N VAL A 103 -1.52 -2.30 -6.63
CA VAL A 103 -2.30 -1.20 -7.23
C VAL A 103 -3.37 -0.68 -6.28
N THR A 104 -4.13 -1.55 -5.63
CA THR A 104 -5.23 -1.10 -4.76
C THR A 104 -4.73 -0.72 -3.38
N GLN A 105 -3.92 -1.55 -2.73
CA GLN A 105 -3.52 -1.30 -1.35
C GLN A 105 -2.32 -0.35 -1.29
N LEU A 106 -1.17 -0.79 -1.79
CA LEU A 106 0.10 -0.11 -1.55
C LEU A 106 0.24 1.20 -2.31
N PHE A 107 -0.25 1.27 -3.55
CA PHE A 107 -0.24 2.51 -4.32
C PHE A 107 -1.21 3.55 -3.76
N THR A 108 -2.38 3.13 -3.27
CA THR A 108 -3.32 4.01 -2.53
C THR A 108 -2.64 4.59 -1.29
N LEU A 109 -2.00 3.74 -0.48
CA LEU A 109 -1.24 4.19 0.70
C LEU A 109 -0.15 5.18 0.32
N TRP A 110 0.65 4.90 -0.71
CA TRP A 110 1.69 5.82 -1.17
C TRP A 110 1.10 7.17 -1.61
N CYS A 111 -0.03 7.16 -2.33
CA CYS A 111 -0.69 8.38 -2.75
C CYS A 111 -1.22 9.21 -1.57
N LEU A 112 -1.77 8.55 -0.55
CA LEU A 112 -2.26 9.19 0.67
C LEU A 112 -1.12 9.82 1.47
N ILE A 113 -0.13 9.00 1.87
CA ILE A 113 0.96 9.41 2.77
C ILE A 113 1.86 10.49 2.17
N THR A 114 1.90 10.60 0.85
CA THR A 114 2.68 11.63 0.14
C THR A 114 1.84 12.79 -0.37
N GLY A 115 0.54 12.82 -0.09
CA GLY A 115 -0.36 13.89 -0.50
C GLY A 115 -0.58 14.01 -2.01
N ARG A 116 -0.26 12.96 -2.78
CA ARG A 116 -0.40 12.98 -4.26
C ARG A 116 -1.86 12.93 -4.71
N LYS A 117 -2.74 12.31 -3.92
CA LYS A 117 -4.19 12.26 -4.15
C LYS A 117 -4.93 12.36 -2.82
N HIS A 118 -5.92 13.24 -2.74
CA HIS A 118 -6.74 13.42 -1.54
C HIS A 118 -8.02 12.56 -1.53
N TYR A 119 -8.56 12.26 -2.71
CA TYR A 119 -9.78 11.46 -2.86
C TYR A 119 -9.47 10.25 -3.73
N ILE A 120 -9.37 9.08 -3.10
CA ILE A 120 -9.06 7.82 -3.78
C ILE A 120 -10.29 6.92 -3.71
N ILE A 121 -10.68 6.38 -4.87
CA ILE A 121 -11.83 5.50 -5.02
C ILE A 121 -11.33 4.08 -5.25
N ILE A 122 -11.81 3.15 -4.44
CA ILE A 122 -11.55 1.72 -4.59
C ILE A 122 -12.77 1.08 -5.24
N VAL A 123 -12.58 0.45 -6.40
CA VAL A 123 -13.63 -0.26 -7.13
C VAL A 123 -13.25 -1.72 -7.24
N MET A 124 -14.16 -2.61 -6.85
CA MET A 124 -13.99 -4.07 -6.90
C MET A 124 -15.25 -4.72 -7.48
N ASP A 125 -15.15 -5.98 -7.90
CA ASP A 125 -16.28 -6.72 -8.48
C ASP A 125 -17.44 -6.95 -7.49
N SER A 126 -17.13 -6.92 -6.19
CA SER A 126 -18.04 -7.30 -5.12
C SER A 126 -17.67 -6.64 -3.80
N ILE A 127 -18.67 -6.55 -2.92
CA ILE A 127 -18.53 -6.06 -1.54
C ILE A 127 -17.55 -6.94 -0.75
N ASP A 128 -17.59 -8.25 -0.96
CA ASP A 128 -16.73 -9.21 -0.27
C ASP A 128 -15.24 -9.02 -0.64
N GLN A 129 -14.93 -8.38 -1.77
CA GLN A 129 -13.56 -7.97 -2.13
C GLN A 129 -13.23 -6.54 -1.67
N ALA A 130 -14.16 -5.60 -1.82
CA ALA A 130 -13.94 -4.19 -1.51
C ALA A 130 -13.60 -3.95 -0.03
N TYR A 131 -14.36 -4.56 0.88
CA TYR A 131 -14.20 -4.32 2.31
C TYR A 131 -12.86 -4.85 2.85
N PRO A 132 -12.43 -6.09 2.54
CA PRO A 132 -11.09 -6.55 2.93
C PRO A 132 -9.96 -5.65 2.43
N MET A 133 -10.07 -5.11 1.21
CA MET A 133 -9.06 -4.19 0.66
C MET A 133 -9.01 -2.88 1.45
N LEU A 134 -10.17 -2.33 1.81
CA LEU A 134 -10.26 -1.14 2.66
C LEU A 134 -9.72 -1.41 4.07
N GLU A 135 -10.07 -2.55 4.68
CA GLU A 135 -9.56 -2.93 6.00
C GLU A 135 -8.04 -3.13 6.00
N ALA A 136 -7.46 -3.67 4.93
CA ALA A 136 -6.00 -3.76 4.77
C ALA A 136 -5.34 -2.37 4.76
N ILE A 137 -5.88 -1.43 3.97
CA ILE A 137 -5.35 -0.05 3.91
C ILE A 137 -5.46 0.64 5.29
N LYS A 138 -6.61 0.51 5.96
CA LYS A 138 -6.82 1.06 7.31
C LYS A 138 -5.84 0.46 8.31
N ALA A 139 -5.65 -0.86 8.30
CA ALA A 139 -4.75 -1.54 9.22
C ALA A 139 -3.30 -1.07 9.06
N GLU A 140 -2.83 -0.83 7.84
CA GLU A 140 -1.49 -0.28 7.62
C GLU A 140 -1.36 1.14 8.20
N LEU A 141 -2.34 2.02 7.97
CA LEU A 141 -2.31 3.37 8.52
C LEU A 141 -2.36 3.36 10.06
N GLU A 142 -3.16 2.48 10.65
CA GLU A 142 -3.39 2.44 12.09
C GLU A 142 -2.30 1.69 12.88
N PHE A 143 -1.69 0.65 12.28
CA PHE A 143 -0.84 -0.28 13.04
C PHE A 143 0.58 -0.45 12.49
N ASN A 144 0.92 0.09 11.32
CA ASN A 144 2.28 -0.07 10.79
C ASN A 144 3.26 0.88 11.50
N PRO A 145 4.17 0.37 12.35
CA PRO A 145 5.06 1.23 13.13
C PRO A 145 6.08 1.96 12.26
N ARG A 146 6.43 1.42 11.09
CA ARG A 146 7.33 2.11 10.14
C ARG A 146 6.65 3.33 9.54
N LEU A 147 5.38 3.21 9.14
CA LEU A 147 4.59 4.35 8.65
C LEU A 147 4.42 5.38 9.76
N GLN A 148 4.04 4.99 10.97
CA GLN A 148 3.89 5.91 12.09
C GLN A 148 5.20 6.64 12.46
N THR A 149 6.35 5.96 12.32
CA THR A 149 7.66 6.58 12.60
C THR A 149 7.99 7.66 11.58
N ASP A 150 7.76 7.39 10.29
CA ASP A 150 8.20 8.28 9.22
C ASP A 150 7.13 9.26 8.77
N PHE A 151 5.85 8.95 8.92
CA PHE A 151 4.69 9.74 8.49
C PHE A 151 3.60 9.76 9.57
N PRO A 152 3.88 10.28 10.78
CA PRO A 152 2.89 10.35 11.87
C PRO A 152 1.69 11.25 11.56
N GLU A 153 1.78 12.10 10.53
CA GLU A 153 0.72 12.99 10.09
C GLU A 153 -0.31 12.36 9.13
N ALA A 154 -0.06 11.14 8.67
CA ALA A 154 -0.86 10.47 7.64
C ALA A 154 -2.17 9.85 8.16
#